data_AF-A0A8D8DXM0-F1
#
_entry.id   AF-A0A8D8DXM0-F1
#
_cell.length_a   1.000
_cell.length_b   1.000
_cell.length_c   1.000
_cell.angle_alpha   90.00
_cell.angle_beta   90.00
_cell.angle_gamma   90.00
#
_symmetry.space_group_name_H-M   'P 1'
#
loop_
_entity.id
_entity.type
_entity.pdbx_description
1 polymer ?
#
loop_
_entity_poly.entity_id
_entity_poly.type
_entity_poly.pdbx_seq_one_letter_code
_entity_poly.pdbx_strand_id
1 'polypeptide(L)'
;MSKFAWVTLATNDSYSLGALVVAHSLKRVHTAHQLAVLITPGVSESMRNKLRTVFNLVEEVNLLDSKDKSNLALLKRPELGITFTKLHCWRLTQYEKCVFLDA
;
A
#
# COMPACT_ATOMS: atom_id res chain seq x y z
N MET A 1 9.82 -3.09 18.63
CA MET A 1 8.81 -2.95 17.56
C MET A 1 8.47 -4.34 17.02
N SER A 2 7.20 -4.63 16.72
CA SER A 2 6.77 -5.97 16.26
C SER A 2 7.48 -6.35 14.95
N LYS A 3 7.93 -7.60 14.82
CA LYS A 3 8.61 -8.08 13.59
C LYS A 3 7.63 -8.45 12.46
N PHE A 4 6.32 -8.27 12.68
CA PHE A 4 5.27 -8.57 11.73
C PHE A 4 4.47 -7.32 11.39
N ALA A 5 3.96 -7.26 10.15
CA ALA A 5 3.20 -6.12 9.67
C ALA A 5 1.99 -6.51 8.81
N TRP A 6 0.96 -5.67 8.88
CA TRP A 6 -0.05 -5.54 7.84
C TRP A 6 0.46 -4.55 6.81
N VAL A 7 0.45 -4.93 5.54
CA VAL A 7 0.96 -4.11 4.44
C VAL A 7 -0.18 -3.79 3.48
N THR A 8 -0.25 -2.55 3.02
CA THR A 8 -1.16 -2.13 1.95
C THR A 8 -0.44 -1.24 0.94
N LEU A 9 -1.08 -0.92 -0.18
CA LEU A 9 -0.56 -0.03 -1.22
C LEU A 9 -1.60 1.03 -1.57
N ALA A 10 -1.19 2.30 -1.55
CA ALA A 10 -2.00 3.41 -2.06
C ALA A 10 -1.25 4.15 -3.17
N THR A 11 -1.78 4.10 -4.40
CA THR A 11 -1.11 4.70 -5.56
C THR A 11 -1.57 6.12 -5.88
N ASN A 12 -2.66 6.56 -5.28
CA ASN A 12 -3.17 7.91 -5.39
C ASN A 12 -3.99 8.27 -4.14
N ASP A 13 -4.51 9.49 -4.10
CA ASP A 13 -5.29 9.99 -2.97
C ASP A 13 -6.60 9.21 -2.75
N SER A 14 -7.23 8.69 -3.81
CA SER A 14 -8.46 7.90 -3.68
C SER A 14 -8.18 6.56 -2.98
N TYR A 15 -7.15 5.82 -3.40
CA TYR A 15 -6.72 4.60 -2.72
C TYR A 15 -6.18 4.85 -1.31
N SER A 16 -5.65 6.05 -1.05
CA SER A 16 -5.19 6.41 0.29
C SER A 16 -6.35 6.48 1.31
N LEU A 17 -7.57 6.81 0.87
CA LEU A 17 -8.76 6.73 1.72
C LEU A 17 -9.05 5.28 2.12
N GLY A 18 -8.97 4.35 1.17
CA GLY A 18 -9.10 2.91 1.42
C GLY A 18 -8.05 2.39 2.41
N ALA A 19 -6.79 2.79 2.21
CA ALA A 19 -5.69 2.45 3.12
C ALA A 19 -5.94 2.96 4.56
N LEU A 20 -6.46 4.19 4.71
CA LEU A 20 -6.84 4.72 6.03
C LEU A 20 -7.96 3.88 6.66
N VAL A 21 -8.99 3.48 5.90
CA VAL A 21 -10.07 2.62 6.39
C VAL A 21 -9.53 1.26 6.84
N VAL A 22 -8.65 0.64 6.07
CA VAL A 22 -7.97 -0.62 6.44
C VAL A 22 -7.22 -0.45 7.76
N ALA A 23 -6.38 0.58 7.87
CA ALA A 23 -5.59 0.84 9.08
C ALA A 23 -6.47 1.06 10.32
N HIS A 24 -7.53 1.86 10.20
CA HIS A 24 -8.47 2.08 11.30
C HIS A 24 -9.25 0.80 11.67
N SER A 25 -9.61 -0.04 10.69
CA SER A 25 -10.28 -1.31 10.96
C SER A 25 -9.39 -2.28 11.76
N LEU A 26 -8.10 -2.36 11.42
CA LEU A 26 -7.11 -3.19 12.13
C LEU A 26 -6.84 -2.67 13.55
N LYS A 27 -6.76 -1.34 13.72
CA LYS A 27 -6.64 -0.72 15.05
C LYS A 27 -7.88 -0.97 15.92
N ARG A 28 -9.08 -0.96 15.34
CA ARG A 28 -10.34 -1.21 16.06
C ARG A 28 -10.42 -2.62 16.63
N VAL A 29 -9.79 -3.59 15.97
CA VAL A 29 -9.66 -4.97 16.49
C VAL A 29 -8.35 -5.18 17.27
N HIS A 30 -7.71 -4.10 17.70
CA HIS A 30 -6.52 -4.10 18.54
C HIS A 30 -5.36 -4.94 17.99
N THR A 31 -5.06 -4.82 16.69
CA THR A 31 -3.89 -5.48 16.09
C THR A 31 -2.62 -5.26 16.91
N ALA A 32 -1.88 -6.33 17.18
CA ALA A 32 -0.55 -6.28 17.80
C ALA A 32 0.60 -6.08 16.80
N HIS A 33 0.28 -6.07 15.50
CA HIS A 33 1.26 -5.98 14.41
C HIS A 33 1.34 -4.56 13.84
N GLN A 34 2.50 -4.23 13.26
CA GLN A 34 2.72 -2.92 12.65
C GLN A 34 1.82 -2.71 11.43
N LEU A 35 1.58 -1.45 11.09
CA LEU A 35 0.89 -1.04 9.88
C LEU A 35 1.89 -0.37 8.94
N ALA A 36 2.06 -0.92 7.75
CA ALA A 36 2.89 -0.35 6.70
C ALA A 36 2.03 -0.03 5.47
N VAL A 37 2.27 1.11 4.85
CA VAL A 37 1.69 1.47 3.56
C VAL A 37 2.80 1.82 2.58
N LEU A 38 2.76 1.15 1.43
CA LEU A 38 3.52 1.56 0.26
C LEU A 38 2.73 2.65 -0.45
N ILE A 39 3.40 3.71 -0.88
CA ILE A 39 2.79 4.80 -1.64
C ILE A 39 3.58 5.09 -2.90
N THR A 40 2.94 5.75 -3.87
CA THR A 40 3.61 6.19 -5.10
C THR A 40 3.65 7.71 -5.17
N PRO A 41 4.43 8.31 -6.08
CA PRO A 41 4.43 9.76 -6.32
C PRO A 41 3.03 10.35 -6.59
N GLY A 42 2.06 9.54 -7.02
CA GLY A 42 0.67 9.96 -7.24
C GLY A 42 -0.13 10.29 -5.97
N VAL A 43 0.43 10.05 -4.77
CA VAL A 43 -0.18 10.44 -3.49
C VAL A 43 0.30 11.84 -3.10
N SER A 44 -0.64 12.76 -2.86
CA SER A 44 -0.35 14.14 -2.48
C SER A 44 0.31 14.25 -1.10
N GLU A 45 1.06 15.32 -0.85
CA GLU A 45 1.69 15.54 0.46
C GLU A 45 0.67 15.68 1.60
N SER A 46 -0.49 16.29 1.31
CA SER A 46 -1.61 16.35 2.27
C SER A 46 -2.04 14.95 2.69
N MET A 47 -2.17 14.03 1.73
CA MET A 47 -2.57 12.66 2.01
C MET A 47 -1.46 11.85 2.69
N ARG A 48 -0.20 12.04 2.30
CA ARG A 48 0.97 11.45 2.99
C ARG A 48 0.99 11.81 4.46
N ASN A 49 0.73 13.07 4.80
CA ASN A 49 0.65 13.51 6.18
C ASN A 49 -0.47 12.80 6.95
N LYS A 50 -1.64 12.60 6.33
CA LYS A 50 -2.73 11.80 6.94
C LYS A 50 -2.33 10.34 7.14
N LEU A 51 -1.66 9.72 6.17
CA LEU A 51 -1.19 8.33 6.30
C LEU A 51 -0.17 8.19 7.44
N ARG A 52 0.77 9.14 7.58
CA ARG A 52 1.78 9.15 8.65
C ARG A 52 1.18 9.26 10.05
N THR A 53 -0.04 9.76 10.22
CA THR A 53 -0.70 9.79 11.55
C THR A 53 -1.23 8.42 11.99
N VAL A 54 -1.44 7.49 11.04
CA VAL A 54 -2.08 6.20 11.31
C VAL A 54 -1.12 5.02 11.14
N PHE A 55 -0.29 5.04 10.10
CA PHE A 55 0.65 3.96 9.78
C PHE A 55 1.97 4.11 10.54
N ASN A 56 2.60 2.97 10.86
CA ASN A 56 3.95 2.94 11.44
C ASN A 56 5.02 3.22 10.39
N LEU A 57 4.81 2.77 9.15
CA LEU A 57 5.69 2.98 8.01
C LEU A 57 4.88 3.51 6.82
N VAL A 58 5.34 4.62 6.25
CA VAL A 58 4.85 5.17 4.98
C VAL A 58 6.04 5.20 4.03
N GLU A 59 6.13 4.19 3.15
CA GLU A 59 7.27 4.00 2.26
C GLU A 59 6.89 4.42 0.84
N GLU A 60 7.57 5.42 0.28
CA GLU A 60 7.42 5.75 -1.13
C GLU A 60 8.18 4.76 -2.01
N VAL A 61 7.50 4.23 -3.03
CA VAL A 61 8.06 3.32 -4.01
C VAL A 61 7.80 3.82 -5.42
N ASN A 62 8.75 3.52 -6.31
CA ASN A 62 8.57 3.79 -7.73
C ASN A 62 7.47 2.89 -8.31
N LEU A 63 6.77 3.40 -9.32
CA LEU A 63 5.82 2.59 -10.07
C LEU A 63 6.56 1.47 -10.79
N LEU A 64 6.12 0.24 -10.56
CA LEU A 64 6.45 -0.89 -11.40
C LEU A 64 5.24 -1.13 -12.30
N ASP A 65 5.37 -0.67 -13.54
CA ASP A 65 4.39 -0.88 -14.60
C ASP A 65 4.67 -2.23 -15.27
N SER A 66 3.65 -3.09 -15.36
CA SER A 66 3.73 -4.34 -16.11
C SER A 66 3.99 -4.13 -17.60
N LYS A 67 3.72 -2.91 -18.11
CA LYS A 67 3.80 -2.52 -19.53
C LYS A 67 2.92 -3.40 -20.43
N ASP A 68 2.04 -4.21 -19.87
CA ASP A 68 1.18 -5.16 -20.58
C ASP A 68 -0.15 -4.51 -20.98
N LYS A 69 -0.05 -3.52 -21.85
CA LYS A 69 -1.21 -2.72 -22.28
C LYS A 69 -2.30 -3.58 -22.94
N SER A 70 -1.91 -4.66 -23.63
CA SER A 70 -2.82 -5.61 -24.28
C SER A 70 -3.71 -6.35 -23.28
N ASN A 71 -3.12 -6.99 -22.26
CA ASN A 71 -3.91 -7.76 -21.29
C ASN A 71 -4.69 -6.85 -20.35
N LEU A 72 -4.14 -5.68 -19.99
CA LEU A 72 -4.86 -4.68 -19.19
C LEU A 72 -6.10 -4.13 -19.90
N ALA A 73 -6.01 -3.91 -21.22
CA ALA A 73 -7.15 -3.49 -22.03
C ALA A 73 -8.23 -4.58 -22.11
N LEU A 74 -7.84 -5.86 -22.22
CA LEU A 74 -8.77 -7.00 -22.16
C LEU A 74 -9.50 -7.07 -20.81
N LEU A 75 -8.79 -6.78 -19.70
CA LEU A 75 -9.37 -6.69 -18.37
C LEU A 75 -10.22 -5.43 -18.16
N LYS A 76 -10.17 -4.45 -19.08
CA LYS A 76 -10.72 -3.09 -18.92
C LYS A 76 -10.23 -2.39 -17.66
N ARG A 77 -9.01 -2.72 -17.22
CA ARG A 77 -8.41 -2.22 -15.99
C ARG A 77 -7.00 -1.68 -16.24
N PRO A 78 -6.85 -0.55 -16.97
CA PRO A 78 -5.54 0.04 -17.27
C PRO A 78 -4.77 0.45 -16.01
N GLU A 79 -5.49 0.71 -14.91
CA GLU A 79 -4.91 0.97 -13.60
C GLU A 79 -4.26 -0.26 -12.97
N LEU A 80 -4.44 -1.48 -13.50
CA LEU A 80 -3.68 -2.64 -13.05
C LEU A 80 -2.26 -2.69 -13.64
N GLY A 81 -1.85 -1.75 -14.49
CA GLY A 81 -0.43 -1.67 -14.93
C GLY A 81 0.52 -1.56 -13.74
N ILE A 82 0.08 -0.88 -12.69
CA ILE A 82 0.79 -0.74 -11.42
C ILE A 82 0.70 -1.98 -10.52
N THR A 83 0.13 -3.11 -10.97
CA THR A 83 0.04 -4.37 -10.19
C THR A 83 1.40 -4.79 -9.67
N PHE A 84 2.46 -4.60 -10.46
CA PHE A 84 3.81 -4.95 -10.02
C PHE A 84 4.34 -4.03 -8.93
N THR A 85 3.79 -2.83 -8.76
CA THR A 85 4.16 -1.94 -7.64
C THR A 85 3.89 -2.61 -6.30
N LYS A 86 2.85 -3.48 -6.21
CA LYS A 86 2.58 -4.29 -5.02
C LYS A 86 3.77 -5.19 -4.65
N LEU A 87 4.56 -5.63 -5.63
CA LEU A 87 5.73 -6.49 -5.40
C LEU A 87 6.82 -5.83 -4.55
N HIS A 88 6.79 -4.50 -4.41
CA HIS A 88 7.69 -3.82 -3.48
C HIS A 88 7.49 -4.27 -2.02
N CYS A 89 6.36 -4.89 -1.66
CA CYS A 89 6.14 -5.41 -0.31
C CYS A 89 7.15 -6.50 0.07
N TRP A 90 7.70 -7.25 -0.89
CA TRP A 90 8.78 -8.23 -0.64
C TRP A 90 10.12 -7.59 -0.30
N ARG A 91 10.30 -6.28 -0.50
CA ARG A 91 11.52 -5.54 -0.11
C ARG A 91 11.48 -5.06 1.33
N LEU A 92 10.36 -5.24 2.04
CA LEU A 92 10.23 -4.87 3.44
C LEU A 92 10.93 -5.87 4.37
N THR A 93 12.24 -6.04 4.19
CA THR A 93 13.07 -7.06 4.86
C THR A 93 13.29 -6.78 6.35
N GLN A 94 12.86 -5.63 6.85
CA GLN A 94 12.80 -5.35 8.30
C GLN A 94 11.70 -6.18 9.01
N TYR A 95 10.79 -6.81 8.26
CA TYR A 95 9.76 -7.69 8.79
C TYR A 95 10.06 -9.15 8.47
N GLU A 96 9.78 -10.05 9.42
CA GLU A 96 9.93 -11.50 9.25
C GLU A 96 8.75 -12.11 8.48
N LYS A 97 7.56 -11.51 8.60
CA LYS A 97 6.34 -11.91 7.88
C LYS A 97 5.38 -10.73 7.77
N CYS A 98 4.74 -10.63 6.61
CA CYS A 98 3.70 -9.64 6.35
C CYS A 98 2.41 -10.31 5.89
N VAL A 99 1.28 -9.67 6.15
CA VAL A 99 0.01 -9.95 5.46
C VAL A 99 -0.35 -8.74 4.62
N PHE A 100 -0.49 -8.95 3.32
CA PHE A 100 -0.87 -7.88 2.40
C PHE A 100 -2.39 -7.79 2.28
N LEU A 101 -2.95 -6.60 2.44
CA LEU A 101 -4.37 -6.28 2.28
C LEU A 101 -4.51 -5.13 1.27
N ASP A 102 -5.32 -5.33 0.24
CA ASP A 102 -5.62 -4.26 -0.72
C ASP A 102 -6.40 -3.11 -0.08
N ALA A 103 -6.13 -1.90 -0.57
CA ALA A 103 -6.81 -0.66 -0.20
C ALA A 103 -8.04 -0.40 -1.08
#